data_AF-A0A7S1AW72-F1
#
_entry.id   AF-A0A7S1AW72-F1
#
_cell.length_a   1.000
_cell.length_b   1.000
_cell.length_c   1.000
_cell.angle_alpha   90.00
_cell.angle_beta   90.00
_cell.angle_gamma   90.00
#
_symmetry.space_group_name_H-M   'P 1'
#
loop_
_entity.id
_entity.type
_entity.pdbx_description
1 polymer ?
#
loop_
_entity_poly.entity_id
_entity_poly.type
_entity_poly.pdbx_seq_one_letter_code
_entity_poly.pdbx_strand_id
1 'polypeptide(L)'
;QGNDPNSGGVQFMAVSLVIVDIVERKGVTYYIIKVNNGGAEWLLEARYSEFEELEQRLSGSRWKGTRRGLPPKDTLHVRKTWSSDRFNSERMDGLKRYLEHLSGQLISLADCPPLADF
;
A
#
# COMPACT_ATOMS: atom_id res chain seq x y z
N GLN A 1 27.47 35.13 21.29
CA GLN A 1 27.06 33.75 21.63
C GLN A 1 25.85 33.46 20.75
N GLY A 2 26.07 32.70 19.68
CA GLY A 2 25.13 32.59 18.54
C GLY A 2 23.82 31.93 18.95
N ASN A 3 22.72 32.56 18.56
CA ASN A 3 21.42 31.93 18.49
C ASN A 3 21.40 31.11 17.19
N ASP A 4 21.38 29.79 17.31
CA ASP A 4 21.03 28.89 16.21
C ASP A 4 19.54 28.54 16.31
N PRO A 5 18.66 29.10 15.45
CA PRO A 5 17.27 28.67 15.36
C PRO A 5 17.05 27.50 14.38
N ASN A 6 18.11 26.83 13.91
CA ASN A 6 17.99 25.81 12.86
C ASN A 6 18.20 24.39 13.38
N SER A 7 17.43 23.99 14.39
CA SER A 7 17.05 22.58 14.53
C SER A 7 15.85 22.37 13.62
N GLY A 8 16.11 22.31 12.30
CA GLY A 8 15.16 21.76 11.35
C GLY A 8 14.85 20.35 11.80
N GLY A 9 13.76 20.21 12.57
CA GLY A 9 13.28 18.93 13.02
C GLY A 9 13.12 18.06 11.79
N VAL A 10 13.95 17.03 11.68
CA VAL A 10 13.66 15.91 10.80
C VAL A 10 12.31 15.41 11.28
N GLN A 11 11.26 15.86 10.60
CA GLN A 11 9.94 15.32 10.78
C GLN A 11 10.14 13.84 10.49
N PHE A 12 10.00 12.98 11.49
CA PHE A 12 10.11 11.54 11.33
C PHE A 12 9.02 11.17 10.31
N MET A 13 9.39 11.12 9.03
CA MET A 13 8.42 10.96 7.95
C MET A 13 8.11 9.48 7.88
N ALA A 14 7.04 9.11 8.60
CA ALA A 14 6.49 7.77 8.62
C ALA A 14 6.29 7.26 7.19
N VAL A 15 6.43 5.94 7.02
CA VAL A 15 6.21 5.29 5.74
C VAL A 15 4.77 5.53 5.30
N SER A 16 4.55 5.96 4.06
CA SER A 16 3.21 6.06 3.48
C SER A 16 3.15 5.43 2.10
N LEU A 17 2.14 4.60 1.88
CA LEU A 17 1.84 3.99 0.59
C LEU A 17 0.41 4.34 0.23
N VAL A 18 0.22 5.09 -0.86
CA VAL A 18 -1.09 5.55 -1.28
C VAL A 18 -1.28 5.27 -2.77
N ILE A 19 -2.37 4.60 -3.14
CA ILE A 19 -2.73 4.45 -4.55
C ILE A 19 -3.19 5.82 -5.07
N VAL A 20 -2.47 6.35 -6.05
CA VAL A 20 -2.73 7.66 -6.66
C VAL A 20 -3.46 7.54 -7.98
N ASP A 21 -3.30 6.43 -8.70
CA ASP A 21 -3.91 6.24 -10.01
C ASP A 21 -4.13 4.74 -10.33
N ILE A 22 -4.94 4.46 -11.35
CA ILE A 22 -5.20 3.11 -11.87
C ILE A 22 -5.07 3.14 -13.38
N VAL A 23 -4.24 2.24 -13.91
CA VAL A 23 -4.02 2.10 -15.34
C VAL A 23 -4.39 0.69 -15.77
N GLU A 24 -5.20 0.57 -16.82
CA GLU A 24 -5.45 -0.73 -17.47
C GLU A 24 -4.57 -0.86 -18.72
N ARG A 25 -3.76 -1.92 -18.79
CA ARG A 25 -2.97 -2.25 -19.98
C ARG A 25 -3.26 -3.67 -20.39
N LYS A 26 -3.73 -3.86 -21.64
CA LYS A 26 -4.02 -5.18 -22.23
C LYS A 26 -4.96 -6.04 -21.37
N GLY A 27 -5.96 -5.43 -20.73
CA GLY A 27 -6.92 -6.11 -19.84
C GLY A 27 -6.38 -6.47 -18.45
N VAL A 28 -5.20 -5.93 -18.08
CA VAL A 28 -4.61 -6.07 -16.75
C VAL A 28 -4.68 -4.73 -16.03
N THR A 29 -5.25 -4.72 -14.83
CA THR A 29 -5.34 -3.54 -13.95
C THR A 29 -4.06 -3.39 -13.13
N TYR A 30 -3.39 -2.25 -13.30
CA TYR A 30 -2.22 -1.82 -12.53
C TYR A 30 -2.63 -0.68 -11.62
N TYR A 31 -2.22 -0.75 -10.36
CA TYR A 31 -2.41 0.29 -9.36
C TYR A 31 -1.11 1.08 -9.25
N ILE A 32 -1.19 2.38 -9.47
CA ILE A 32 -0.05 3.29 -9.32
C ILE A 32 0.00 3.70 -7.85
N ILE A 33 1.00 3.22 -7.14
CA ILE A 33 1.20 3.44 -5.71
C ILE A 33 2.30 4.46 -5.55
N LYS A 34 2.00 5.53 -4.83
CA LYS A 34 2.96 6.51 -4.39
C LYS A 34 3.52 6.06 -3.04
N VAL A 35 4.82 5.76 -3.03
CA VAL A 35 5.55 5.32 -1.83
C VAL A 35 6.35 6.50 -1.30
N ASN A 36 6.22 6.79 -0.02
CA ASN A 36 7.09 7.69 0.72
C ASN A 36 7.76 6.91 1.86
N ASN A 37 9.08 6.95 1.91
CA ASN A 37 9.88 6.34 2.95
C ASN A 37 10.85 7.37 3.51
N GLY A 38 10.51 8.03 4.62
CA GLY A 38 11.43 8.96 5.27
C GLY A 38 11.81 10.18 4.42
N GLY A 39 10.96 10.59 3.47
CA GLY A 39 11.23 11.69 2.54
C GLY A 39 11.72 11.28 1.16
N ALA A 40 12.07 10.00 0.95
CA ALA A 40 12.28 9.46 -0.40
C ALA A 40 10.92 9.04 -0.99
N GLU A 41 10.61 9.55 -2.19
CA GLU A 41 9.32 9.31 -2.84
C GLU A 41 9.50 8.73 -4.23
N TRP A 42 8.74 7.68 -4.55
CA TRP A 42 8.69 7.09 -5.88
C TRP A 42 7.30 6.53 -6.19
N LEU A 43 7.08 6.22 -7.47
CA LEU A 43 5.88 5.55 -7.94
C LEU A 43 6.20 4.08 -8.22
N LEU A 44 5.34 3.19 -7.75
CA LEU A 44 5.36 1.76 -8.00
C LEU A 44 4.10 1.38 -8.78
N GLU A 45 4.23 0.49 -9.76
CA GLU A 45 3.10 -0.10 -10.47
C GLU A 45 2.93 -1.54 -9.98
N ALA A 46 1.82 -1.85 -9.30
CA ALA A 46 1.56 -3.20 -8.80
C ALA A 46 0.18 -3.71 -9.24
N ARG A 47 0.06 -5.01 -9.47
CA ARG A 47 -1.21 -5.68 -9.78
C ARG A 47 -1.82 -6.26 -8.52
N TYR A 48 -3.13 -6.52 -8.55
CA TYR A 48 -3.84 -7.13 -7.42
C TYR A 48 -3.17 -8.42 -6.91
N SER A 49 -2.65 -9.26 -7.81
CA SER A 49 -1.94 -10.49 -7.45
C SER A 49 -0.69 -10.24 -6.61
N GLU A 50 0.03 -9.14 -6.84
CA GLU A 50 1.25 -8.80 -6.09
C GLU A 50 0.92 -8.38 -4.67
N PHE A 51 -0.25 -7.76 -4.44
CA PHE A 51 -0.75 -7.52 -3.08
C PHE A 51 -1.10 -8.83 -2.36
N GLU A 52 -1.65 -9.82 -3.04
CA GLU A 52 -1.90 -11.15 -2.45
C GLU A 52 -0.59 -11.85 -2.08
N GLU A 53 0.41 -11.77 -2.95
CA GLU A 53 1.76 -12.29 -2.67
C GLU A 53 2.38 -11.57 -1.47
N LEU A 54 2.25 -10.25 -1.39
CA LEU A 54 2.66 -9.45 -0.23
C LEU A 54 1.94 -9.93 1.05
N GLU A 55 0.63 -10.14 1.04
CA GLU A 55 -0.11 -10.64 2.21
C GLU A 55 0.37 -12.05 2.62
N GLN A 56 0.60 -12.94 1.67
CA GLN A 56 1.12 -14.27 1.95
C GLN A 56 2.51 -14.20 2.60
N ARG A 57 3.39 -13.34 2.08
CA ARG A 57 4.73 -13.11 2.65
C ARG A 57 4.65 -12.47 4.03
N LEU A 58 3.74 -11.52 4.25
CA LEU A 58 3.48 -10.94 5.57
C LEU A 58 2.98 -12.00 6.55
N SER A 59 2.07 -12.88 6.13
CA SER A 59 1.55 -13.97 6.96
C SER A 59 2.61 -15.01 7.32
N GLY A 60 3.61 -15.22 6.46
CA GLY A 60 4.75 -16.10 6.73
C GLY A 60 5.90 -15.43 7.48
N SER A 61 5.87 -14.12 7.66
CA SER A 61 6.95 -13.36 8.30
C SER A 61 6.78 -13.23 9.82
N ARG A 62 7.86 -12.89 10.52
CA ARG A 62 7.82 -12.54 11.96
C ARG A 62 7.31 -11.12 12.22
N TRP A 63 6.74 -10.45 11.23
CA TRP A 63 6.25 -9.08 11.38
C TRP A 63 5.16 -9.04 12.45
N LYS A 64 5.31 -8.12 13.42
CA LYS A 64 4.43 -8.00 14.60
C LYS A 64 3.27 -7.03 14.42
N GLY A 65 3.11 -6.45 13.22
CA GLY A 65 2.02 -5.52 12.96
C GLY A 65 0.65 -6.19 12.91
N THR A 66 -0.38 -5.39 13.15
CA THR A 66 -1.77 -5.79 13.01
C THR A 66 -2.10 -5.88 11.52
N ARG A 67 -2.51 -7.06 11.07
CA ARG A 67 -2.93 -7.29 9.69
C ARG A 67 -4.42 -7.00 9.57
N ARG A 68 -4.81 -6.09 8.67
CA ARG A 68 -6.15 -6.13 8.07
C ARG A 68 -6.10 -7.13 6.91
N GLY A 69 -7.09 -8.00 6.79
CA GLY A 69 -7.18 -8.86 5.61
C GLY A 69 -7.39 -8.03 4.35
N LEU A 70 -6.78 -8.43 3.24
CA LEU A 70 -7.05 -7.87 1.93
C LEU A 70 -8.55 -7.91 1.63
N PRO A 71 -9.07 -6.90 0.90
CA PRO A 71 -10.44 -6.98 0.39
C PRO A 71 -10.55 -8.29 -0.43
N PRO A 72 -11.55 -9.13 -0.15
CA PRO A 72 -11.61 -10.47 -0.72
C PRO A 72 -11.57 -10.42 -2.24
N LYS A 73 -10.87 -11.40 -2.85
CA LYS A 73 -11.20 -11.80 -4.23
C LYS A 73 -12.68 -12.12 -4.22
N ASP A 74 -13.45 -11.40 -5.02
CA ASP A 74 -14.87 -11.65 -5.19
C ASP A 74 -15.07 -13.14 -5.49
N THR A 75 -15.50 -13.89 -4.48
CA THR A 75 -15.61 -15.33 -4.50
C THR A 75 -16.88 -15.69 -5.25
N LEU A 76 -16.89 -15.46 -6.56
CA LEU A 76 -17.66 -16.23 -7.53
C LEU A 76 -19.16 -16.46 -7.18
N HIS A 77 -19.84 -15.53 -6.51
CA HIS A 77 -21.27 -15.69 -6.20
C HIS A 77 -22.16 -14.48 -6.48
N VAL A 78 -21.62 -13.31 -6.81
CA VAL A 78 -22.43 -12.20 -7.35
C VAL A 78 -22.27 -12.12 -8.87
N ARG A 79 -22.59 -13.24 -9.52
CA ARG A 79 -22.90 -13.24 -10.94
C ARG A 79 -24.14 -12.37 -11.15
N LYS A 80 -23.98 -11.40 -12.05
CA LYS A 80 -24.97 -10.50 -12.64
C LYS A 80 -25.12 -9.19 -11.87
N THR A 81 -24.91 -8.10 -12.60
CA THR A 81 -25.48 -6.76 -12.37
C THR A 81 -24.71 -5.72 -11.57
N TRP A 82 -23.38 -5.76 -11.43
CA TRP A 82 -22.64 -4.56 -10.99
C TRP A 82 -21.53 -4.15 -11.96
N SER A 83 -21.66 -2.92 -12.45
CA SER A 83 -20.77 -2.26 -13.40
C SER A 83 -19.31 -2.40 -12.96
N SER A 84 -18.44 -2.83 -13.88
CA SER A 84 -16.99 -3.01 -13.68
C SER A 84 -16.31 -1.80 -13.02
N ASP A 85 -16.88 -0.60 -13.21
CA ASP A 85 -16.47 0.66 -12.59
C ASP A 85 -16.57 0.68 -11.05
N ARG A 86 -17.63 0.10 -10.48
CA ARG A 86 -17.87 0.10 -9.02
C ARG A 86 -16.95 -0.88 -8.30
N PHE A 87 -16.72 -2.03 -8.94
CA PHE A 87 -15.86 -3.09 -8.42
C PHE A 87 -14.40 -2.64 -8.31
N ASN A 88 -13.92 -1.87 -9.31
CA ASN A 88 -12.59 -1.25 -9.24
C ASN A 88 -12.50 -0.21 -8.10
N SER A 89 -13.55 0.59 -7.88
CA SER A 89 -13.55 1.58 -6.79
C SER A 89 -13.53 0.95 -5.40
N GLU A 90 -14.33 -0.09 -5.12
CA GLU A 90 -14.35 -0.75 -3.81
C GLU A 90 -13.04 -1.52 -3.53
N ARG A 91 -12.51 -2.19 -4.55
CA ARG A 91 -11.20 -2.85 -4.44
C ARG A 91 -10.08 -1.83 -4.22
N MET A 92 -10.09 -0.72 -4.94
CA MET A 92 -9.13 0.36 -4.76
C MET A 92 -9.22 0.95 -3.34
N ASP A 93 -10.42 1.26 -2.84
CA ASP A 93 -10.61 1.79 -1.48
C ASP A 93 -10.10 0.79 -0.43
N GLY A 94 -10.40 -0.49 -0.60
CA GLY A 94 -9.89 -1.56 0.26
C GLY A 94 -8.37 -1.66 0.24
N LEU A 95 -7.74 -1.60 -0.95
CA LEU A 95 -6.28 -1.61 -1.09
C LEU A 95 -5.62 -0.35 -0.50
N LYS A 96 -6.21 0.83 -0.70
CA LYS A 96 -5.73 2.09 -0.09
C LYS A 96 -5.70 1.95 1.43
N ARG A 97 -6.84 1.57 2.03
CA ARG A 97 -6.95 1.39 3.48
C ARG A 97 -6.02 0.32 4.02
N TYR A 98 -5.81 -0.76 3.25
CA TYR A 98 -4.86 -1.81 3.60
C TYR A 98 -3.43 -1.26 3.64
N LEU A 99 -2.98 -0.60 2.57
CA LEU A 99 -1.65 0.00 2.48
C LEU A 99 -1.42 1.06 3.54
N GLU A 100 -2.37 1.98 3.75
CA GLU A 100 -2.31 2.99 4.80
C GLU A 100 -2.21 2.37 6.20
N HIS A 101 -2.93 1.26 6.44
CA HIS A 101 -2.86 0.55 7.70
C HIS A 101 -1.51 -0.14 7.91
N LEU A 102 -0.92 -0.74 6.86
CA LEU A 102 0.41 -1.33 6.93
C LEU A 102 1.48 -0.26 7.15
N SER A 103 1.48 0.78 6.31
CA SER A 103 2.49 1.83 6.30
C SER A 103 2.42 2.69 7.56
N GLY A 104 1.22 2.97 8.07
CA GLY A 104 1.01 3.72 9.31
C GLY A 104 1.52 3.02 10.58
N GLN A 105 1.84 1.72 10.49
CA GLN A 105 2.49 0.96 11.58
C GLN A 105 4.02 0.97 11.47
N LEU A 106 4.57 1.54 10.41
CA LEU A 106 6.00 1.46 10.07
C LEU A 106 6.65 2.82 10.12
N ILE A 107 7.80 2.87 10.80
CA ILE A 107 8.69 4.03 10.79
C ILE A 107 9.64 3.96 9.59
N SER A 108 10.06 2.75 9.22
CA SER A 108 10.87 2.48 8.03
C SER A 108 10.38 1.22 7.31
N LEU A 109 10.52 1.18 5.98
CA LEU A 109 10.30 -0.04 5.21
C LEU A 109 11.20 -1.20 5.68
N ALA A 110 12.37 -0.89 6.26
CA ALA A 110 13.27 -1.88 6.83
C ALA A 110 12.65 -2.70 7.99
N ASP A 111 11.66 -2.15 8.70
CA ASP A 111 10.93 -2.85 9.77
C ASP A 111 9.98 -3.92 9.21
N CYS A 112 9.70 -3.89 7.91
CA CYS A 112 8.85 -4.84 7.21
C CYS A 112 9.51 -5.31 5.90
N PRO A 113 10.42 -6.30 5.98
CA PRO A 113 11.11 -6.83 4.80
C PRO A 113 10.20 -7.23 3.64
N PRO A 114 9.01 -7.85 3.86
CA PRO A 114 8.09 -8.15 2.77
C PRO A 114 7.57 -6.91 2.05
N LEU A 115 7.37 -5.80 2.76
CA LEU A 115 6.90 -4.53 2.18
C LEU A 115 8.03 -3.74 1.52
N ALA A 116 9.27 -3.91 1.98
CA ALA A 116 10.44 -3.30 1.34
C ALA A 116 10.82 -3.98 0.01
N ASP A 117 10.51 -5.28 -0.12
CA ASP A 117 10.78 -6.06 -1.33
C ASP A 117 9.67 -5.94 -2.39
N PHE A 118 8.51 -5.42 -1.99
CA PHE A 118 7.38 -5.09 -2.85
C PHE A 118 7.61 -3.78 -3.61
#